data_AF-J3DBM2-F1
#
_entry.id   AF-J3DBM2-F1
#
_cell.length_a   1.000
_cell.length_b   1.000
_cell.length_c   1.000
_cell.angle_alpha   90.00
_cell.angle_beta   90.00
_cell.angle_gamma   90.00
#
_symmetry.space_group_name_H-M   'P 1'
#
loop_
_entity.id
_entity.type
_entity.pdbx_description
1 polymer ?
#
loop_
_entity_poly.entity_id
_entity_poly.type
_entity_poly.pdbx_seq_one_letter_code
_entity_poly.pdbx_strand_id
1 'polypeptide(L)'
;MKIRATVICEQDRHILLVRKPHCRWTLPGGKVEPGETRAHAAVRELQEETGLDADDVLYLMELQTGSTRHHVYEASVLNIDEVRPQNEIIDCIWHPLDAVQNLNTSEATLRIVQAFQRRL
;
A
#
# COMPACT_ATOMS: atom_id res chain seq x y z
N MET A 1 2.35 19.89 5.06
CA MET A 1 2.95 18.62 4.58
C MET A 1 2.04 17.48 5.05
N LYS A 2 1.55 16.64 4.13
CA LYS A 2 0.63 15.53 4.44
C LYS A 2 1.44 14.29 4.80
N ILE A 3 1.14 13.65 5.93
CA ILE A 3 1.76 12.38 6.34
C ILE A 3 0.81 11.25 5.97
N ARG A 4 1.33 10.22 5.31
CA ARG A 4 0.59 9.00 4.94
C ARG A 4 1.34 7.77 5.41
N ALA A 5 0.58 6.76 5.81
CA ALA A 5 1.06 5.39 5.88
C ALA A 5 0.80 4.72 4.53
N THR A 6 1.69 3.84 4.09
CA THR A 6 1.56 3.13 2.81
C THR A 6 2.05 1.70 2.99
N VAL A 7 1.30 0.73 2.46
CA VAL A 7 1.55 -0.68 2.73
C VAL A 7 1.95 -1.40 1.45
N ILE A 8 3.00 -2.21 1.52
CA ILE A 8 3.32 -3.24 0.54
C ILE A 8 2.90 -4.57 1.16
N CYS A 9 1.97 -5.27 0.51
CA CYS A 9 1.78 -6.71 0.73
C CYS A 9 2.36 -7.39 -0.50
N GLU A 10 3.27 -8.34 -0.28
CA GLU A 10 3.89 -9.13 -1.34
C GLU A 10 3.61 -10.61 -1.09
N GLN A 11 3.24 -11.31 -2.16
CA GLN A 11 3.01 -12.75 -2.17
C GLN A 11 3.39 -13.29 -3.55
N ASP A 12 4.25 -14.31 -3.60
CA ASP A 12 4.62 -15.01 -4.84
C ASP A 12 5.01 -14.06 -6.00
N ARG A 13 5.80 -13.03 -5.69
CA ARG A 13 6.23 -11.94 -6.57
C ARG A 13 5.10 -11.08 -7.12
N HIS A 14 3.95 -11.04 -6.45
CA HIS A 14 2.85 -10.15 -6.73
C HIS A 14 2.64 -9.20 -5.56
N ILE A 15 2.27 -7.96 -5.87
CA ILE A 15 1.94 -6.96 -4.85
C ILE A 15 0.47 -6.57 -4.91
N LEU A 16 -0.07 -6.27 -3.75
CA LEU A 16 -1.42 -5.74 -3.64
C LEU A 16 -1.46 -4.27 -4.09
N LEU A 17 -2.38 -3.97 -5.00
CA LEU A 17 -2.71 -2.62 -5.43
C LEU A 17 -4.22 -2.38 -5.32
N VAL A 18 -4.57 -1.16 -4.96
CA VAL A 18 -5.96 -0.69 -4.80
C VAL A 18 -6.23 0.47 -5.74
N ARG A 19 -7.50 0.70 -6.05
CA ARG A 19 -7.91 1.82 -6.91
C ARG A 19 -9.26 2.41 -6.52
N LYS A 20 -9.32 3.74 -6.50
CA LYS A 20 -10.54 4.55 -6.36
C LYS A 20 -11.20 4.79 -7.73
N PRO A 21 -12.50 5.14 -7.79
CA PRO A 21 -13.17 5.47 -9.05
C PRO A 21 -12.40 6.49 -9.88
N HIS A 22 -12.19 6.17 -11.17
CA HIS A 22 -11.48 7.03 -12.13
C HIS A 22 -10.07 7.47 -11.71
N CYS A 23 -9.45 6.79 -10.74
CA CYS A 23 -8.10 7.08 -10.26
C CYS A 23 -7.08 6.08 -10.80
N ARG A 24 -5.80 6.40 -10.60
CA ARG A 24 -4.67 5.50 -10.86
C ARG A 24 -4.59 4.42 -9.78
N TRP A 25 -3.96 3.30 -10.09
CA TRP A 25 -3.63 2.26 -9.11
C TRP A 25 -2.61 2.78 -8.10
N THR A 26 -2.76 2.43 -6.83
CA THR A 26 -1.82 2.78 -5.77
C THR A 26 -1.60 1.62 -4.81
N LEU A 27 -0.52 1.67 -4.04
CA LEU A 27 -0.40 0.83 -2.85
C LEU A 27 -1.51 1.21 -1.85
N PRO A 28 -2.02 0.25 -1.06
CA PRO A 28 -2.93 0.54 0.05
C PRO A 28 -2.35 1.56 1.03
N GLY A 29 -3.23 2.30 1.67
CA GLY A 29 -2.88 3.18 2.78
C GLY A 29 -3.50 4.55 2.70
N GLY A 30 -3.44 5.27 3.81
CA GLY A 30 -4.10 6.55 3.95
C GLY A 30 -3.40 7.53 4.87
N LYS A 31 -4.20 8.45 5.41
CA LYS A 31 -3.69 9.56 6.23
C LYS A 31 -3.52 9.04 7.66
N VAL A 32 -2.44 9.44 8.31
CA VAL A 32 -2.28 9.18 9.75
C VAL A 32 -3.21 10.12 10.53
N GLU A 33 -4.06 9.56 11.36
CA GLU A 33 -5.03 10.32 12.15
C GLU A 33 -4.41 10.95 13.42
N PRO A 34 -5.01 12.00 14.00
CA PRO A 34 -4.53 12.56 15.26
C PRO A 34 -4.52 11.52 16.39
N GLY A 35 -3.35 11.35 17.03
CA GLY A 35 -3.17 10.36 18.10
C GLY A 35 -2.83 8.95 17.60
N GLU A 36 -2.82 8.71 16.30
CA GLU A 36 -2.51 7.42 15.69
C GLU A 36 -1.01 7.29 15.38
N THR A 37 -0.44 6.09 15.57
CA THR A 37 0.91 5.80 15.07
C THR A 37 0.86 5.53 13.58
N ARG A 38 1.97 5.78 12.87
CA ARG A 38 2.05 5.48 11.43
C ARG A 38 1.85 3.99 11.11
N ALA A 39 2.28 3.11 12.01
CA ALA A 39 2.09 1.66 11.87
C ALA A 39 0.62 1.27 12.08
N HIS A 40 -0.06 1.84 13.09
CA HIS A 40 -1.50 1.64 13.25
C HIS A 40 -2.28 2.16 12.04
N ALA A 41 -1.91 3.32 11.49
CA ALA A 41 -2.52 3.82 10.26
C ALA A 41 -2.31 2.88 9.06
N ALA A 42 -1.15 2.24 8.94
CA ALA A 42 -0.90 1.23 7.89
C ALA A 42 -1.85 0.03 8.03
N VAL A 43 -1.95 -0.55 9.25
CA VAL A 43 -2.80 -1.70 9.52
C VAL A 43 -4.28 -1.36 9.32
N ARG A 44 -4.75 -0.24 9.88
CA ARG A 44 -6.14 0.21 9.74
C ARG A 44 -6.52 0.41 8.28
N GLU A 45 -5.71 1.15 7.52
CA GLU A 45 -6.04 1.46 6.13
C GLU A 45 -6.00 0.21 5.24
N LEU A 46 -5.07 -0.73 5.49
CA LEU A 46 -5.07 -2.02 4.79
C LEU A 46 -6.40 -2.77 5.03
N GLN A 47 -6.83 -2.85 6.29
CA GLN A 47 -8.07 -3.51 6.67
C GLN A 47 -9.30 -2.79 6.08
N GLU A 48 -9.36 -1.47 6.19
CA GLU A 48 -10.47 -0.64 5.69
C GLU A 48 -10.62 -0.68 4.17
N GLU A 49 -9.51 -0.69 3.43
CA GLU A 49 -9.53 -0.66 1.96
C GLU A 49 -9.72 -2.05 1.34
N THR A 50 -9.28 -3.11 2.01
CA THR A 50 -9.10 -4.44 1.38
C THR A 50 -9.68 -5.62 2.17
N GLY A 51 -9.99 -5.43 3.45
CA GLY A 51 -10.43 -6.51 4.36
C GLY A 51 -9.32 -7.43 4.85
N LEU A 52 -8.07 -7.17 4.49
CA LEU A 52 -6.94 -7.98 4.94
C LEU A 52 -6.52 -7.59 6.35
N ASP A 53 -6.33 -8.61 7.18
CA ASP A 53 -5.77 -8.48 8.52
C ASP A 53 -4.25 -8.67 8.46
N ALA A 54 -3.52 -7.66 8.92
CA ALA A 54 -2.07 -7.73 9.05
C ALA A 54 -1.68 -8.55 10.29
N ASP A 55 -0.81 -9.54 10.11
CA ASP A 55 -0.18 -10.29 11.19
C ASP A 55 0.96 -9.49 11.83
N ASP A 56 1.82 -8.91 10.99
CA ASP A 56 2.93 -8.05 11.39
C ASP A 56 3.18 -6.96 10.34
N VAL A 57 3.79 -5.85 10.76
CA VAL A 57 4.19 -4.75 9.89
C VAL A 57 5.63 -4.29 10.14
N LEU A 58 6.45 -4.30 9.09
CA LEU A 58 7.84 -3.87 9.14
C LEU A 58 8.01 -2.50 8.47
N TYR A 59 8.60 -1.54 9.17
CA TYR A 59 8.93 -0.26 8.57
C TYR A 59 10.06 -0.41 7.54
N LEU A 60 9.80 0.01 6.30
CA LEU A 60 10.78 -0.09 5.21
C LEU A 60 11.53 1.21 4.97
N MET A 61 10.81 2.30 4.74
CA MET A 61 11.40 3.56 4.28
C MET A 61 10.46 4.75 4.43
N GLU A 62 11.03 5.95 4.33
CA GLU A 62 10.29 7.18 4.07
C GLU A 62 10.48 7.59 2.60
N LEU A 63 9.40 8.00 1.95
CA LEU A 63 9.46 8.61 0.62
C LEU A 63 8.69 9.93 0.62
N GLN A 64 9.34 11.01 0.19
CA GLN A 64 8.68 12.28 -0.05
C GLN A 64 8.38 12.45 -1.55
N THR A 65 7.13 12.73 -1.88
CA THR A 65 6.66 13.06 -3.23
C THR A 65 5.73 14.26 -3.18
N GLY A 66 6.12 15.36 -3.83
CA GLY A 66 5.39 16.64 -3.73
C GLY A 66 5.25 17.10 -2.28
N SER A 67 4.02 17.38 -1.85
CA SER A 67 3.69 17.82 -0.48
C SER A 67 3.34 16.67 0.48
N THR A 68 3.52 15.41 0.04
CA THR A 68 3.18 14.20 0.79
C THR A 68 4.43 13.42 1.19
N ARG A 69 4.44 12.96 2.43
CA ARG A 69 5.46 12.09 3.02
C ARG A 69 4.84 10.74 3.33
N HIS A 70 5.33 9.71 2.65
CA HIS A 70 4.92 8.32 2.81
C HIS A 70 5.85 7.63 3.79
N HIS A 71 5.29 7.04 4.84
CA HIS A 71 5.97 6.04 5.66
C HIS A 71 5.51 4.67 5.18
N VAL A 72 6.44 3.92 4.60
CA VAL A 72 6.14 2.66 3.92
C VAL A 72 6.38 1.50 4.88
N TYR A 73 5.41 0.60 4.94
CA TYR A 73 5.45 -0.63 5.71
C TYR A 73 5.29 -1.82 4.76
N GLU A 74 6.02 -2.90 5.03
CA GLU A 74 5.71 -4.22 4.52
C GLU A 74 4.75 -4.89 5.51
N ALA A 75 3.72 -5.56 5.02
CA ALA A 75 2.77 -6.28 5.85
C ALA A 75 2.69 -7.75 5.43
N SER A 76 2.77 -8.65 6.41
CA SER A 76 2.33 -10.04 6.27
C SER A 76 0.84 -10.10 6.59
N VAL A 77 0.06 -10.82 5.79
CA VAL A 77 -1.41 -10.88 5.92
C VAL A 77 -1.90 -12.30 6.17
N LEU A 78 -2.95 -12.46 6.99
CA LEU A 78 -3.47 -13.76 7.41
C LEU A 78 -4.49 -14.36 6.44
N ASN A 79 -5.30 -13.52 5.81
CA ASN A 79 -6.48 -13.90 5.04
C ASN A 79 -6.39 -13.43 3.57
N ILE A 80 -5.27 -13.71 2.91
CA ILE A 80 -4.95 -13.23 1.56
C ILE A 80 -6.04 -13.52 0.50
N ASP A 81 -6.70 -14.67 0.61
CA ASP A 81 -7.75 -15.10 -0.31
C ASP A 81 -9.09 -14.37 -0.13
N GLU A 82 -9.23 -13.60 0.94
CA GLU A 82 -10.45 -12.83 1.26
C GLU A 82 -10.39 -11.37 0.80
N VAL A 83 -9.30 -10.99 0.11
CA VAL A 83 -9.11 -9.63 -0.39
C VAL A 83 -10.32 -9.16 -1.20
N ARG A 84 -10.85 -7.99 -0.86
CA ARG A 84 -11.98 -7.39 -1.57
C ARG A 84 -11.98 -5.88 -1.43
N PRO A 85 -12.38 -5.14 -2.47
CA PRO A 85 -12.48 -3.68 -2.37
C PRO A 85 -13.54 -3.28 -1.33
N GLN A 86 -13.18 -2.34 -0.46
CA GLN A 86 -14.05 -1.80 0.58
C GLN A 86 -13.97 -0.27 0.63
N ASN A 87 -14.93 0.35 1.31
CA ASN A 87 -15.04 1.80 1.47
C ASN A 87 -14.96 2.56 0.14
N GLU A 88 -13.94 3.40 -0.06
CA GLU A 88 -13.79 4.18 -1.29
C GLU A 88 -13.03 3.45 -2.41
N ILE A 89 -12.50 2.26 -2.13
CA ILE A 89 -11.84 1.41 -3.12
C ILE A 89 -12.89 0.66 -3.92
N ILE A 90 -12.72 0.62 -5.24
CA ILE A 90 -13.61 -0.12 -6.14
C ILE A 90 -12.97 -1.38 -6.72
N ASP A 91 -11.66 -1.54 -6.54
CA ASP A 91 -10.91 -2.62 -7.18
C ASP A 91 -9.60 -2.91 -6.42
N CYS A 92 -9.27 -4.20 -6.31
CA CYS A 92 -8.07 -4.73 -5.68
C CYS A 92 -7.45 -5.76 -6.62
N ILE A 93 -6.14 -5.67 -6.87
CA ILE A 93 -5.41 -6.64 -7.69
C ILE A 93 -4.11 -7.05 -7.03
N TRP A 94 -3.77 -8.34 -7.19
CA TRP A 94 -2.41 -8.84 -7.04
C TRP A 94 -1.72 -8.71 -8.39
N HIS A 95 -0.81 -7.76 -8.51
CA HIS A 95 -0.12 -7.45 -9.78
C HIS A 95 1.34 -7.90 -9.72
N PRO A 96 1.91 -8.50 -10.78
CA PRO A 96 3.32 -8.90 -10.79
C PRO A 96 4.24 -7.73 -10.44
N LEU A 97 5.10 -7.94 -9.46
CA LEU A 97 6.00 -6.95 -8.89
C LEU A 97 6.89 -6.30 -9.97
N ASP A 98 7.36 -7.10 -10.93
CA ASP A 98 8.23 -6.69 -12.04
C ASP A 98 7.49 -6.05 -13.22
N ALA A 99 6.16 -6.01 -13.19
CA ALA A 99 5.33 -5.41 -14.23
C ALA A 99 4.63 -4.12 -13.77
N VAL A 100 4.93 -3.60 -12.58
CA VAL A 100 4.27 -2.40 -12.03
C VAL A 100 4.53 -1.16 -12.90
N GLN A 101 5.69 -1.05 -13.57
CA GLN A 101 5.94 0.06 -14.51
C GLN A 101 4.99 0.11 -15.71
N ASN A 102 4.31 -0.99 -16.02
CA ASN A 102 3.35 -1.06 -17.13
C ASN A 102 1.93 -0.69 -16.70
N LEU A 103 1.70 -0.48 -15.40
CA LEU A 103 0.39 -0.15 -14.85
C LEU A 103 0.19 1.38 -14.82
N ASN A 104 -1.04 1.85 -15.04
CA ASN A 104 -1.37 3.26 -14.79
C ASN A 104 -1.38 3.55 -13.28
N THR A 105 -0.23 3.92 -12.73
CA THR A 105 -0.02 4.13 -11.28
C THR A 105 0.62 5.48 -10.95
N SER A 106 0.76 5.78 -9.66
CA SER A 106 1.37 7.01 -9.16
C SER A 106 2.90 6.95 -9.18
N GLU A 107 3.56 8.12 -9.25
CA GLU A 107 5.02 8.21 -9.11
C GLU A 107 5.50 7.65 -7.77
N ALA A 108 4.75 7.93 -6.69
CA ALA A 108 5.06 7.40 -5.36
C ALA A 108 5.04 5.88 -5.35
N THR A 109 3.98 5.26 -5.88
CA THR A 109 3.87 3.80 -6.01
C THR A 109 5.06 3.22 -6.76
N LEU A 110 5.38 3.76 -7.95
CA LEU A 110 6.50 3.26 -8.76
C LEU A 110 7.82 3.32 -8.01
N ARG A 111 8.11 4.46 -7.36
CA ARG A 111 9.37 4.65 -6.63
C ARG A 111 9.46 3.77 -5.39
N ILE A 112 8.35 3.56 -4.68
CA ILE A 112 8.28 2.66 -3.53
C ILE A 112 8.55 1.22 -3.98
N VAL A 113 7.86 0.74 -5.01
CA VAL A 113 8.01 -0.62 -5.53
C VAL A 113 9.43 -0.86 -6.05
N GLN A 114 9.99 0.08 -6.81
CA GLN A 114 11.39 -0.01 -7.28
C GLN A 114 12.40 -0.04 -6.13
N ALA A 115 12.14 0.68 -5.04
CA ALA A 115 13.00 0.65 -3.86
C ALA A 115 12.88 -0.68 -3.11
N PHE A 116 11.67 -1.23 -3.02
CA PHE A 116 11.40 -2.53 -2.42
C PHE A 116 12.09 -3.67 -3.21
N GLN A 117 11.98 -3.68 -4.54
CA GLN A 117 12.63 -4.67 -5.41
C GLN A 117 14.15 -4.75 -5.24
N ARG A 118 14.82 -3.66 -4.88
CA ARG A 118 16.28 -3.65 -4.66
C ARG A 118 16.72 -4.26 -3.33
N ARG A 119 15.77 -4.58 -2.44
CA ARG A 119 16.04 -5.19 -1.12
C ARG A 119 15.90 -6.71 -1.15
N LEU A 120 15.21 -7.25 -2.17
CA LEU A 120 15.11 -8.67 -2.48
C LEU A 120 16.38 -9.14 -3.21
#